data_AF-A0A6J1MH98-F1
#
_entry.id   AF-A0A6J1MH98-F1
#
_cell.length_a   1.000
_cell.length_b   1.000
_cell.length_c   1.000
_cell.angle_alpha   90.00
_cell.angle_beta   90.00
_cell.angle_gamma   90.00
#
_symmetry.space_group_name_H-M   'P 1'
#
loop_
_entity.id
_entity.type
_entity.pdbx_description
1 polymer ?
#
loop_
_entity_poly.entity_id
_entity_poly.type
_entity_poly.pdbx_seq_one_letter_code
_entity_poly.pdbx_strand_id
1 'polypeptide(L)'
;MGDHVGADKDEDADVLPRFKGLPNITEGVEDIYAHLQQRHVYLYPENGTHNHWVQPQIIVLFATGNLNQVVEAVIKDLRHPIGTGLVASILVQEPLRKALIRKISGRMEVMDERIAKHPNFLNSLKIIDRLNCKTIYMEEFDPSDKLKLYGRKQANSPIVALDFPQVYFGDKPTAIITLNTFRSLNEAIKLCHREGLDFDTVSIWTNKLSEGYDMVSSLSKYPNFRFNCINIPFEVNTMVTVKKSFHYEVLSTGGDLTTIVFPIHNQSS
;
A
#
# COMPACT_ATOMS: atom_id res chain seq x y z
N MET A 1 61.87 7.41 -52.49
CA MET A 1 61.63 6.17 -51.72
C MET A 1 60.93 6.57 -50.44
N GLY A 2 59.67 6.16 -50.28
CA GLY A 2 58.88 6.34 -49.07
C GLY A 2 57.62 7.19 -49.26
N ASP A 3 56.60 6.61 -49.92
CA ASP A 3 55.19 6.97 -49.75
C ASP A 3 54.74 6.71 -48.30
N HIS A 4 53.82 7.51 -47.78
CA HIS A 4 52.57 6.99 -47.22
C HIS A 4 51.53 8.10 -47.00
N VAL A 5 50.46 8.00 -47.79
CA VAL A 5 49.12 8.56 -47.59
C VAL A 5 48.30 7.61 -46.72
N GLY A 6 47.38 8.15 -45.93
CA GLY A 6 46.17 7.49 -45.42
C GLY A 6 45.99 7.65 -43.92
N ALA A 7 44.80 7.81 -43.37
CA ALA A 7 43.45 7.98 -43.90
C ALA A 7 42.57 8.36 -42.70
N ASP A 8 41.67 9.32 -42.86
CA ASP A 8 40.51 9.48 -41.97
C ASP A 8 39.73 8.17 -41.93
N LYS A 9 39.53 7.58 -40.75
CA LYS A 9 38.49 6.59 -40.49
C LYS A 9 38.02 6.64 -39.02
N ASP A 10 36.80 7.13 -38.87
CA ASP A 10 35.72 6.55 -38.07
C ASP A 10 36.08 6.12 -36.63
N GLU A 11 35.94 7.05 -35.69
CA GLU A 11 35.59 6.71 -34.31
C GLU A 11 34.06 6.81 -34.14
N ASP A 12 33.33 6.00 -34.90
CA ASP A 12 32.00 5.56 -34.49
C ASP A 12 32.21 4.62 -33.29
N ALA A 13 32.02 5.15 -32.09
CA ALA A 13 31.96 4.35 -30.88
C ALA A 13 30.87 3.27 -31.06
N ASP A 14 31.31 2.03 -31.27
CA ASP A 14 30.49 0.85 -31.50
C ASP A 14 29.47 0.68 -30.36
N VAL A 15 28.27 1.22 -30.56
CA VAL A 15 27.09 0.77 -29.83
C VAL A 15 26.86 -0.67 -30.25
N LEU A 16 27.14 -1.59 -29.33
CA LEU A 16 27.00 -3.03 -29.52
C LEU A 16 25.68 -3.35 -30.28
N PRO A 17 25.72 -4.08 -31.40
CA PRO A 17 24.56 -4.31 -32.28
C PRO A 17 23.33 -4.92 -31.61
N ARG A 18 23.46 -5.48 -30.40
CA ARG A 18 22.36 -6.08 -29.63
C ARG A 18 21.38 -5.07 -29.01
N PHE A 19 21.67 -3.77 -29.06
CA PHE A 19 20.82 -2.74 -28.43
C PHE A 19 20.12 -1.81 -29.44
N LYS A 20 20.39 -1.94 -30.75
CA LYS A 20 19.63 -1.23 -31.79
C LYS A 20 18.21 -1.79 -31.88
N GLY A 21 17.22 -0.98 -31.51
CA GLY A 21 15.79 -1.29 -31.67
C GLY A 21 15.02 -1.58 -30.39
N LEU A 22 15.62 -1.43 -29.20
CA LEU A 22 14.86 -1.46 -27.95
C LEU A 22 14.11 -0.12 -27.77
N PRO A 23 12.78 -0.12 -27.58
CA PRO A 23 12.06 1.11 -27.30
C PRO A 23 12.59 1.70 -25.98
N ASN A 24 12.98 2.97 -26.04
CA ASN A 24 13.45 3.84 -24.94
C ASN A 24 14.95 3.88 -24.63
N ILE A 25 15.85 3.45 -25.52
CA ILE A 25 17.25 3.91 -25.45
C ILE A 25 17.36 5.15 -26.33
N THR A 26 17.20 6.34 -25.73
CA THR A 26 17.56 7.59 -26.40
C THR A 26 19.07 7.63 -26.60
N GLU A 27 19.54 8.10 -27.76
CA GLU A 27 20.95 8.44 -27.96
C GLU A 27 21.43 9.37 -26.81
N GLY A 28 22.54 9.02 -26.16
CA GLY A 28 23.10 9.80 -25.04
C GLY A 28 23.08 9.16 -23.65
N VAL A 29 22.81 7.85 -23.52
CA VAL A 29 23.00 7.14 -22.24
C VAL A 29 24.47 6.74 -22.09
N GLU A 30 25.25 7.53 -21.34
CA GLU A 30 26.68 7.27 -21.07
C GLU A 30 26.92 5.97 -20.25
N ASP A 31 25.93 5.55 -19.44
CA ASP A 31 25.99 4.31 -18.66
C ASP A 31 24.71 3.47 -18.83
N ILE A 32 24.77 2.51 -19.75
CA ILE A 32 23.69 1.57 -20.06
C ILE A 32 23.34 0.71 -18.82
N TYR A 33 24.32 0.38 -17.98
CA TYR A 33 24.10 -0.46 -16.80
C TYR A 33 23.25 0.28 -15.76
N ALA A 34 23.59 1.53 -15.46
CA ALA A 34 22.79 2.37 -14.57
C ALA A 34 21.35 2.57 -15.09
N HIS A 35 21.18 2.76 -16.40
CA HIS A 35 19.86 2.87 -17.03
C HIS A 35 19.03 1.58 -16.90
N LEU A 36 19.65 0.41 -17.11
CA LEU A 36 18.99 -0.88 -16.94
C LEU A 36 18.60 -1.12 -15.47
N GLN A 37 19.45 -0.75 -14.51
CA GLN A 37 19.12 -0.84 -13.09
C GLN A 37 17.93 0.06 -12.71
N GLN A 38 17.86 1.27 -13.28
CA GLN A 38 16.68 2.13 -13.08
C GLN A 38 15.42 1.47 -13.63
N ARG A 39 15.43 0.84 -14.81
CA ARG A 39 14.23 0.14 -15.33
C ARG A 39 13.69 -0.91 -14.36
N HIS A 40 14.56 -1.64 -13.66
CA HIS A 40 14.13 -2.64 -12.66
C HIS A 40 13.43 -2.01 -11.45
N VAL A 41 13.74 -0.75 -11.12
CA VAL A 41 13.04 0.01 -10.08
C VAL A 41 11.70 0.50 -10.58
N TYR A 42 11.67 1.12 -11.77
CA TYR A 42 10.45 1.74 -12.32
C TYR A 42 9.36 0.71 -12.68
N LEU A 43 9.75 -0.51 -13.01
CA LEU A 43 8.83 -1.58 -13.39
C LEU A 43 8.46 -2.50 -12.22
N TYR A 44 8.92 -2.21 -11.00
CA TYR A 44 8.68 -3.05 -9.84
C TYR A 44 7.34 -2.72 -9.15
N PRO A 45 6.49 -3.72 -8.84
CA PRO A 45 6.65 -5.13 -9.15
C PRO A 45 6.39 -5.45 -10.63
N GLU A 46 7.08 -6.46 -11.15
CA GLU A 46 7.09 -6.86 -12.58
C GLU A 46 5.72 -7.26 -13.12
N ASN A 47 4.78 -7.61 -12.24
CA ASN A 47 3.40 -7.94 -12.60
C ASN A 47 2.55 -6.70 -13.00
N GLY A 48 3.14 -5.51 -13.06
CA GLY A 48 2.47 -4.29 -13.53
C GLY A 48 1.59 -3.58 -12.50
N THR A 49 1.50 -4.12 -11.28
CA THR A 49 0.69 -3.54 -10.18
C THR A 49 1.14 -2.15 -9.76
N HIS A 50 2.33 -1.68 -10.16
CA HIS A 50 2.77 -0.31 -9.91
C HIS A 50 2.05 0.75 -10.77
N ASN A 51 1.34 0.34 -11.83
CA ASN A 51 0.68 1.26 -12.77
C ASN A 51 -0.76 1.61 -12.41
N HIS A 52 -1.45 0.75 -11.67
CA HIS A 52 -2.84 0.92 -11.26
C HIS A 52 -3.09 0.12 -9.99
N TRP A 53 -4.02 0.59 -9.15
CA TRP A 53 -4.40 -0.15 -7.95
C TRP A 53 -5.07 -1.48 -8.33
N VAL A 54 -4.59 -2.57 -7.74
CA VAL A 54 -5.18 -3.90 -7.94
C VAL A 54 -5.74 -4.40 -6.62
N GLN A 55 -7.07 -4.41 -6.53
CA GLN A 55 -7.82 -4.83 -5.34
C GLN A 55 -7.38 -4.12 -4.04
N PRO A 56 -7.27 -2.78 -4.00
CA PRO A 56 -6.85 -2.10 -2.79
C PRO A 56 -7.86 -2.36 -1.66
N GLN A 57 -7.34 -2.49 -0.43
CA GLN A 57 -8.14 -2.78 0.76
C GLN A 57 -8.15 -1.61 1.74
N ILE A 58 -9.30 -1.40 2.39
CA ILE A 58 -9.43 -0.53 3.56
C ILE A 58 -9.72 -1.36 4.80
N ILE A 59 -8.98 -1.12 5.87
CA ILE A 59 -9.24 -1.72 7.18
C ILE A 59 -10.09 -0.77 8.01
N VAL A 60 -11.15 -1.26 8.64
CA VAL A 60 -11.93 -0.53 9.65
C VAL A 60 -11.82 -1.26 10.98
N LEU A 61 -11.05 -0.70 11.90
CA LEU A 61 -10.78 -1.26 13.22
C LEU A 61 -11.62 -0.57 14.30
N PHE A 62 -12.66 -1.26 14.76
CA PHE A 62 -13.46 -0.84 15.91
C PHE A 62 -12.74 -1.13 17.23
N ALA A 63 -13.17 -0.49 18.31
CA ALA A 63 -12.57 -0.59 19.64
C ALA A 63 -12.60 -2.02 20.21
N THR A 64 -13.51 -2.87 19.73
CA THR A 64 -13.60 -4.28 20.14
C THR A 64 -12.82 -5.23 19.25
N GLY A 65 -12.26 -4.75 18.12
CA GLY A 65 -11.55 -5.58 17.16
C GLY A 65 -10.15 -6.02 17.63
N ASN A 66 -9.61 -7.05 16.96
CA ASN A 66 -8.27 -7.56 17.27
C ASN A 66 -7.17 -6.64 16.70
N LEU A 67 -6.64 -5.77 17.56
CA LEU A 67 -5.55 -4.85 17.22
C LEU A 67 -4.29 -5.56 16.73
N ASN A 68 -3.93 -6.72 17.30
CA ASN A 68 -2.66 -7.38 17.00
C ASN A 68 -2.65 -7.97 15.59
N GLN A 69 -3.75 -8.59 15.18
CA GLN A 69 -3.89 -9.15 13.83
C GLN A 69 -3.91 -8.04 12.76
N VAL A 70 -4.58 -6.91 13.03
CA VAL A 70 -4.50 -5.73 12.14
C VAL A 70 -3.07 -5.22 12.02
N VAL A 71 -2.34 -5.08 13.13
CA VAL A 71 -0.93 -4.65 13.09
C VAL A 71 -0.10 -5.63 12.26
N GLU A 72 -0.24 -6.93 12.47
CA GLU A 72 0.51 -7.94 11.72
C GLU A 72 0.27 -7.83 10.20
N ALA A 73 -1.00 -7.68 9.80
CA ALA A 73 -1.37 -7.48 8.41
C ALA A 73 -0.74 -6.22 7.81
N VAL A 74 -0.82 -5.10 8.54
CA VAL A 74 -0.27 -3.81 8.09
C VAL A 74 1.25 -3.84 7.99
N ILE A 75 1.94 -4.43 8.97
CA ILE A 75 3.41 -4.54 8.96
C ILE A 75 3.89 -5.35 7.76
N LYS A 76 3.19 -6.44 7.42
CA LYS A 76 3.50 -7.25 6.24
C LYS A 76 3.43 -6.42 4.96
N ASP A 77 2.37 -5.62 4.79
CA ASP A 77 2.16 -4.83 3.59
C ASP A 77 3.09 -3.60 3.52
N LEU A 78 3.48 -3.02 4.67
CA LEU A 78 4.42 -1.89 4.72
C LEU A 78 5.81 -2.19 4.17
N ARG A 79 6.23 -3.47 4.17
CA ARG A 79 7.50 -3.89 3.58
C ARG A 79 7.46 -3.88 2.05
N HIS A 80 6.29 -4.17 1.48
CA HIS A 80 6.02 -4.21 0.04
C HIS A 80 4.68 -3.54 -0.33
N PRO A 81 4.55 -2.21 -0.18
CA PRO A 81 3.26 -1.50 -0.27
C PRO A 81 2.77 -1.24 -1.71
N ILE A 82 3.30 -1.97 -2.70
CA ILE A 82 2.81 -1.99 -4.09
C ILE A 82 2.58 -3.45 -4.47
N GLY A 83 1.36 -3.77 -4.92
CA GLY A 83 0.98 -5.15 -5.21
C GLY A 83 -0.53 -5.31 -5.33
N THR A 84 -0.96 -6.57 -5.29
CA THR A 84 -2.36 -6.98 -5.35
C THR A 84 -2.92 -7.19 -3.96
N GLY A 85 -4.13 -6.68 -3.70
CA GLY A 85 -4.82 -6.99 -2.45
C GLY A 85 -4.15 -6.36 -1.22
N LEU A 86 -3.44 -5.25 -1.35
CA LEU A 86 -2.74 -4.63 -0.23
C LEU A 86 -3.62 -3.65 0.53
N VAL A 87 -3.32 -3.48 1.81
CA VAL A 87 -3.92 -2.42 2.65
C VAL A 87 -3.42 -1.07 2.17
N ALA A 88 -4.34 -0.22 1.72
CA ALA A 88 -4.03 1.16 1.35
C ALA A 88 -4.50 2.17 2.41
N SER A 89 -5.59 1.90 3.13
CA SER A 89 -6.08 2.79 4.20
C SER A 89 -6.50 2.02 5.45
N ILE A 90 -6.30 2.63 6.61
CA ILE A 90 -6.72 2.15 7.91
C ILE A 90 -7.59 3.22 8.56
N LEU A 91 -8.80 2.86 8.93
CA LEU A 91 -9.67 3.62 9.81
C LEU A 91 -9.64 2.97 11.19
N VAL A 92 -9.29 3.72 12.23
CA VAL A 92 -9.21 3.19 13.59
C VAL A 92 -10.11 3.97 14.54
N GLN A 93 -10.82 3.27 15.41
CA GLN A 93 -11.61 3.94 16.44
C GLN A 93 -10.68 4.59 17.49
N GLU A 94 -10.99 5.83 17.87
CA GLU A 94 -10.15 6.71 18.70
C GLU A 94 -9.45 6.03 19.90
N PRO A 95 -10.12 5.17 20.71
CA PRO A 95 -9.47 4.51 21.85
C PRO A 95 -8.26 3.65 21.47
N LEU A 96 -8.23 3.07 20.27
CA LEU A 96 -7.14 2.21 19.80
C LEU A 96 -6.03 2.96 19.06
N ARG A 97 -6.26 4.23 18.66
CA ARG A 97 -5.34 5.00 17.80
C ARG A 97 -3.91 4.99 18.34
N LYS A 98 -3.71 5.38 19.60
CA LYS A 98 -2.36 5.48 20.21
C LYS A 98 -1.67 4.12 20.28
N ALA A 99 -2.42 3.07 20.63
CA ALA A 99 -1.89 1.72 20.72
C ALA A 99 -1.51 1.17 19.34
N LEU A 100 -2.32 1.43 18.31
CA LEU A 100 -2.04 1.07 16.93
C LEU A 100 -0.77 1.75 16.41
N ILE A 101 -0.66 3.08 16.55
CA ILE A 101 0.51 3.84 16.13
C ILE A 101 1.78 3.29 16.78
N ARG A 102 1.77 3.08 18.10
CA ARG A 102 2.92 2.55 18.85
C ARG A 102 3.31 1.14 18.40
N LYS A 103 2.33 0.27 18.15
CA LYS A 103 2.59 -1.11 17.72
C LYS A 103 3.10 -1.18 16.29
N ILE A 104 2.58 -0.33 15.40
CA ILE A 104 3.10 -0.21 14.04
C ILE A 104 4.55 0.31 14.11
N SER A 105 4.79 1.47 14.75
CA SER A 105 6.12 2.08 14.78
C SER A 105 7.18 1.16 15.39
N GLY A 106 6.82 0.37 16.42
CA GLY A 106 7.73 -0.57 17.07
C GLY A 106 7.96 -1.89 16.31
N ARG A 107 7.24 -2.15 15.22
CA ARG A 107 7.34 -3.39 14.42
C ARG A 107 7.62 -3.13 12.94
N MET A 108 7.73 -1.87 12.52
CA MET A 108 8.11 -1.53 11.14
C MET A 108 9.49 -2.10 10.82
N GLU A 109 9.63 -2.62 9.61
CA GLU A 109 10.90 -3.03 9.01
C GLU A 109 11.20 -2.14 7.81
N VAL A 110 12.46 -2.09 7.40
CA VAL A 110 12.86 -1.35 6.20
C VAL A 110 12.13 -1.90 4.96
N MET A 111 11.65 -1.00 4.13
CA MET A 111 10.96 -1.33 2.88
C MET A 111 11.94 -1.84 1.82
N ASP A 112 11.43 -2.62 0.85
CA ASP A 112 12.21 -3.04 -0.32
C ASP A 112 12.85 -1.83 -1.01
N GLU A 113 14.15 -1.94 -1.29
CA GLU A 113 14.94 -0.85 -1.85
C GLU A 113 14.40 -0.35 -3.19
N ARG A 114 13.81 -1.24 -4.00
CA ARG A 114 13.20 -0.85 -5.27
C ARG A 114 11.97 0.01 -5.05
N ILE A 115 11.15 -0.31 -4.05
CA ILE A 115 9.97 0.50 -3.71
C ILE A 115 10.41 1.85 -3.11
N ALA A 116 11.41 1.85 -2.24
CA ALA A 116 11.94 3.09 -1.65
C ALA A 116 12.50 4.07 -2.69
N LYS A 117 12.92 3.57 -3.86
CA LYS A 117 13.37 4.37 -5.02
C LYS A 117 12.29 4.54 -6.09
N HIS A 118 11.12 3.94 -5.92
CA HIS A 118 10.06 3.93 -6.93
C HIS A 118 9.46 5.34 -7.09
N PRO A 119 9.19 5.80 -8.34
CA PRO A 119 8.63 7.14 -8.59
C PRO A 119 7.35 7.44 -7.81
N ASN A 120 6.43 6.47 -7.70
CA ASN A 120 5.20 6.65 -6.93
C ASN A 120 5.48 6.98 -5.46
N PHE A 121 6.41 6.26 -4.80
CA PHE A 121 6.78 6.53 -3.42
C PHE A 121 7.42 7.91 -3.28
N LEU A 122 8.38 8.23 -4.16
CA LEU A 122 9.06 9.53 -4.15
C LEU A 122 8.09 10.69 -4.39
N ASN A 123 7.06 10.50 -5.22
CA ASN A 123 6.00 11.47 -5.42
C ASN A 123 5.15 11.65 -4.15
N SER A 124 4.76 10.54 -3.51
CA SER A 124 4.05 10.58 -2.23
C SER A 124 4.83 11.35 -1.16
N LEU A 125 6.15 11.16 -1.07
CA LEU A 125 7.00 11.93 -0.14
C LEU A 125 6.97 13.43 -0.42
N LYS A 126 7.05 13.85 -1.69
CA LYS A 126 6.95 15.27 -2.06
C LYS A 126 5.60 15.87 -1.66
N ILE A 127 4.52 15.11 -1.80
CA ILE A 127 3.17 15.54 -1.40
C ILE A 127 3.07 15.63 0.12
N ILE A 128 3.60 14.65 0.85
CA ILE A 128 3.67 14.65 2.32
C ILE A 128 4.38 15.91 2.82
N ASP A 129 5.53 16.24 2.25
CA ASP A 129 6.31 17.42 2.63
C ASP A 129 5.55 18.71 2.30
N ARG A 130 4.93 18.79 1.11
CA ARG A 130 4.15 19.96 0.68
C ARG A 130 2.92 20.20 1.56
N LEU A 131 2.23 19.14 1.96
CA LEU A 131 1.02 19.21 2.79
C LEU A 131 1.32 19.24 4.29
N ASN A 132 2.60 19.09 4.68
CA ASN A 132 3.03 18.98 6.06
C ASN A 132 2.25 17.87 6.81
N CYS A 133 2.11 16.71 6.17
CA CYS A 133 1.38 15.60 6.75
C CYS A 133 2.09 15.07 8.00
N LYS A 134 1.34 14.73 9.04
CA LYS A 134 1.88 13.94 10.15
C LYS A 134 2.09 12.51 9.67
N THR A 135 3.23 11.91 9.99
CA THR A 135 3.59 10.56 9.51
C THR A 135 4.14 9.69 10.62
N ILE A 136 3.96 8.38 10.48
CA ILE A 136 4.71 7.36 11.22
C ILE A 136 5.83 6.86 10.31
N TYR A 137 7.04 6.79 10.85
CA TYR A 137 8.23 6.25 10.20
C TYR A 137 9.17 5.65 11.24
N MET A 138 10.16 4.90 10.78
CA MET A 138 11.28 4.39 11.57
C MET A 138 12.26 5.52 11.86
N GLU A 139 12.58 5.70 13.13
CA GLU A 139 13.55 6.68 13.60
C GLU A 139 14.92 6.04 13.82
N GLU A 140 15.96 6.71 13.34
CA GLU A 140 17.35 6.41 13.65
C GLU A 140 17.89 7.48 14.60
N PHE A 141 18.45 7.03 15.73
CA PHE A 141 19.05 7.90 16.73
C PHE A 141 20.56 7.90 16.54
N ASP A 142 21.12 9.08 16.27
CA ASP A 142 22.56 9.28 16.30
C ASP A 142 23.00 9.40 17.77
N PRO A 143 23.85 8.49 18.29
CA PRO A 143 24.33 8.54 19.68
C PRO A 143 25.07 9.84 20.02
N SER A 144 25.55 10.58 19.02
CA SER A 144 26.25 11.86 19.19
C SER A 144 25.30 13.07 19.27
N ASP A 145 24.03 12.93 18.87
CA ASP A 145 23.04 14.01 18.82
C ASP A 145 22.33 14.16 20.19
N LYS A 146 23.06 14.64 21.20
CA LYS A 146 22.58 14.82 22.59
C LYS A 146 21.48 15.89 22.76
N LEU A 147 21.10 16.60 21.68
CA LEU A 147 20.19 17.75 21.71
C LEU A 147 18.81 17.47 21.13
N LYS A 148 18.58 16.32 20.47
CA LYS A 148 17.30 16.03 19.83
C LYS A 148 16.45 15.05 20.64
N LEU A 149 15.22 15.46 20.91
CA LEU A 149 14.16 14.64 21.51
C LEU A 149 13.58 13.60 20.53
N TYR A 150 13.92 13.68 19.24
CA TYR A 150 13.36 12.86 18.16
C TYR A 150 14.48 12.37 17.23
N GLY A 151 14.40 11.10 16.79
CA GLY A 151 15.34 10.54 15.83
C GLY A 151 15.12 11.09 14.42
N ARG A 152 16.12 10.92 13.54
CA ARG A 152 15.96 11.25 12.12
C ARG A 152 15.22 10.12 11.42
N LYS A 153 14.49 10.41 10.35
CA LYS A 153 13.88 9.35 9.53
C LYS A 153 14.97 8.44 8.97
N GLN A 154 14.87 7.15 9.26
CA GLN A 154 15.77 6.12 8.73
C GLN A 154 15.60 5.99 7.21
N ALA A 155 16.70 5.73 6.50
CA ALA A 155 16.65 5.41 5.08
C ALA A 155 15.74 4.20 4.80
N ASN A 156 14.99 4.25 3.71
CA ASN A 156 14.02 3.22 3.31
C ASN A 156 12.93 2.91 4.34
N SER A 157 12.69 3.81 5.30
CA SER A 157 11.55 3.67 6.20
C SER A 157 10.23 3.63 5.42
N PRO A 158 9.35 2.65 5.66
CA PRO A 158 7.94 2.74 5.29
C PRO A 158 7.31 3.99 5.88
N ILE A 159 6.20 4.44 5.29
CA ILE A 159 5.48 5.62 5.73
C ILE A 159 4.01 5.31 5.91
N VAL A 160 3.47 5.72 7.06
CA VAL A 160 2.03 5.81 7.29
C VAL A 160 1.66 7.29 7.42
N ALA A 161 0.83 7.80 6.51
CA ALA A 161 0.35 9.18 6.57
C ALA A 161 -0.92 9.28 7.44
N LEU A 162 -0.92 10.20 8.39
CA LEU A 162 -1.99 10.35 9.37
C LEU A 162 -3.00 11.41 8.94
N ASP A 163 -4.29 11.08 9.08
CA ASP A 163 -5.42 12.01 8.93
C ASP A 163 -5.58 12.59 7.49
N PHE A 164 -5.04 11.89 6.47
CA PHE A 164 -5.25 12.17 5.04
C PHE A 164 -5.86 10.97 4.33
N PRO A 165 -6.75 11.18 3.32
CA PRO A 165 -7.22 10.10 2.45
C PRO A 165 -6.21 9.79 1.33
N GLN A 166 -6.26 8.57 0.79
CA GLN A 166 -5.30 8.10 -0.23
C GLN A 166 -5.31 8.95 -1.51
N VAL A 167 -6.47 9.46 -1.93
CA VAL A 167 -6.62 10.27 -3.15
C VAL A 167 -5.69 11.50 -3.22
N TYR A 168 -5.21 12.01 -2.08
CA TYR A 168 -4.28 13.15 -2.07
C TYR A 168 -2.88 12.80 -2.58
N PHE A 169 -2.48 11.54 -2.50
CA PHE A 169 -1.11 11.11 -2.81
C PHE A 169 -0.96 10.60 -4.25
N GLY A 170 -2.06 10.31 -4.93
CA GLY A 170 -2.09 9.94 -6.34
C GLY A 170 -3.20 8.95 -6.70
N ASP A 171 -3.33 8.70 -8.00
CA ASP A 171 -4.25 7.75 -8.62
C ASP A 171 -3.62 6.35 -8.83
N LYS A 172 -2.30 6.25 -8.70
CA LYS A 172 -1.53 5.00 -8.77
C LYS A 172 -1.11 4.54 -7.36
N PRO A 173 -0.69 3.27 -7.18
CA PRO A 173 -0.20 2.77 -5.90
C PRO A 173 0.92 3.62 -5.31
N THR A 174 0.61 4.29 -4.21
CA THR A 174 1.39 5.40 -3.63
C THR A 174 2.58 4.92 -2.79
N ALA A 175 2.68 3.61 -2.54
CA ALA A 175 3.65 2.98 -1.64
C ALA A 175 3.63 3.53 -0.20
N ILE A 176 2.50 4.12 0.21
CA ILE A 176 2.24 4.52 1.60
C ILE A 176 0.89 3.97 2.04
N ILE A 177 0.71 3.83 3.34
CA ILE A 177 -0.60 3.52 3.94
C ILE A 177 -1.12 4.78 4.62
N THR A 178 -2.43 5.03 4.55
CA THR A 178 -3.06 6.11 5.33
C THR A 178 -3.68 5.58 6.60
N LEU A 179 -3.71 6.40 7.65
CA LEU A 179 -4.38 6.09 8.92
C LEU A 179 -5.24 7.27 9.34
N ASN A 180 -6.55 7.06 9.38
CA ASN A 180 -7.54 8.03 9.83
C ASN A 180 -8.24 7.53 11.10
N THR A 181 -8.65 8.46 11.97
CA THR A 181 -9.34 8.14 13.22
C THR A 181 -10.83 8.42 13.11
N PHE A 182 -11.67 7.58 13.71
CA PHE A 182 -13.11 7.83 13.86
C PHE A 182 -13.58 7.63 15.31
N ARG A 183 -14.72 8.22 15.67
CA ARG A 183 -15.37 8.10 16.98
C ARG A 183 -16.68 7.35 16.93
N SER A 184 -17.34 7.36 15.77
CA SER A 184 -18.66 6.75 15.56
C SER A 184 -18.72 5.99 14.23
N LEU A 185 -19.69 5.07 14.11
CA LEU A 185 -19.98 4.34 12.87
C LEU A 185 -20.22 5.30 11.70
N ASN A 186 -21.03 6.35 11.90
CA ASN A 186 -21.31 7.36 10.87
C ASN A 186 -20.05 8.09 10.40
N GLU A 187 -19.12 8.37 11.32
CA GLU A 187 -17.83 8.97 10.95
C GLU A 187 -16.97 7.98 10.15
N ALA A 188 -16.92 6.70 10.53
CA ALA A 188 -16.22 5.68 9.76
C ALA A 188 -16.78 5.57 8.32
N ILE A 189 -18.10 5.57 8.15
CA ILE A 189 -18.77 5.55 6.85
C ILE A 189 -18.35 6.76 6.02
N LYS A 190 -18.42 7.97 6.59
CA LYS A 190 -17.98 9.21 5.91
C LYS A 190 -16.52 9.16 5.49
N LEU A 191 -15.64 8.62 6.34
CA LEU A 191 -14.23 8.46 6.02
C LEU A 191 -14.01 7.49 4.85
N CYS A 192 -14.70 6.33 4.84
CA CYS A 192 -14.67 5.42 3.69
C CYS A 192 -15.06 6.13 2.38
N HIS A 193 -16.15 6.90 2.39
CA HIS A 193 -16.57 7.66 1.20
C HIS A 193 -15.56 8.73 0.79
N ARG A 194 -14.89 9.36 1.76
CA ARG A 194 -13.91 10.44 1.53
C ARG A 194 -12.58 9.96 0.94
N GLU A 195 -12.24 8.68 1.07
CA GLU A 195 -10.94 8.17 0.60
C GLU A 195 -10.65 8.45 -0.89
N GLY A 196 -11.71 8.52 -1.72
CA GLY A 196 -11.60 8.85 -3.15
C GLY A 196 -10.91 7.77 -4.00
N LEU A 197 -10.52 6.65 -3.40
CA LEU A 197 -10.02 5.46 -4.06
C LEU A 197 -11.13 4.41 -4.18
N ASP A 198 -11.18 3.71 -5.31
CA ASP A 198 -12.09 2.60 -5.55
C ASP A 198 -11.55 1.32 -4.87
N PHE A 199 -11.83 1.18 -3.57
CA PHE A 199 -11.46 -0.05 -2.86
C PHE A 199 -12.31 -1.23 -3.32
N ASP A 200 -11.64 -2.34 -3.54
CA ASP A 200 -12.30 -3.61 -3.82
C ASP A 200 -12.85 -4.24 -2.54
N THR A 201 -12.10 -4.10 -1.43
CA THR A 201 -12.41 -4.80 -0.19
C THR A 201 -12.40 -3.87 1.02
N VAL A 202 -13.40 -4.02 1.89
CA VAL A 202 -13.44 -3.45 3.25
C VAL A 202 -13.25 -4.57 4.27
N SER A 203 -12.17 -4.52 5.04
CA SER A 203 -11.90 -5.48 6.14
C SER A 203 -12.30 -4.85 7.48
N ILE A 204 -13.38 -5.34 8.07
CA ILE A 204 -13.97 -4.84 9.31
C ILE A 204 -13.51 -5.70 10.49
N TRP A 205 -12.96 -5.06 11.51
CA TRP A 205 -12.44 -5.71 12.72
C TRP A 205 -13.26 -5.27 13.92
N THR A 206 -14.13 -6.16 14.41
CA THR A 206 -15.05 -5.93 15.54
C THR A 206 -15.50 -7.26 16.13
N ASN A 207 -15.75 -7.29 17.43
CA ASN A 207 -16.41 -8.43 18.08
C ASN A 207 -17.95 -8.31 18.07
N LYS A 208 -18.49 -7.19 17.58
CA LYS A 208 -19.93 -6.94 17.50
C LYS A 208 -20.40 -7.10 16.07
N LEU A 209 -21.12 -8.18 15.81
CA LEU A 209 -21.61 -8.51 14.48
C LEU A 209 -22.49 -7.40 13.86
N SER A 210 -23.27 -6.69 14.68
CA SER A 210 -24.11 -5.57 14.24
C SER A 210 -23.29 -4.44 13.62
N GLU A 211 -22.13 -4.08 14.19
CA GLU A 211 -21.26 -3.03 13.64
C GLU A 211 -20.77 -3.40 12.23
N GLY A 212 -20.54 -4.69 11.96
CA GLY A 212 -20.18 -5.20 10.64
C GLY A 212 -21.30 -5.02 9.61
N TYR A 213 -22.51 -5.47 9.92
CA TYR A 213 -23.65 -5.35 8.99
C TYR A 213 -24.17 -3.92 8.83
N ASP A 214 -24.10 -3.09 9.87
CA ASP A 214 -24.41 -1.67 9.78
C ASP A 214 -23.47 -0.96 8.80
N MET A 215 -22.18 -1.33 8.80
CA MET A 215 -21.22 -0.85 7.81
C MET A 215 -21.54 -1.38 6.41
N VAL A 216 -21.81 -2.67 6.24
CA VAL A 216 -22.14 -3.26 4.93
C VAL A 216 -23.34 -2.55 4.29
N SER A 217 -24.43 -2.40 5.05
CA SER A 217 -25.65 -1.74 4.57
C SER A 217 -25.44 -0.26 4.20
N SER A 218 -24.52 0.43 4.90
CA SER A 218 -24.21 1.84 4.64
C SER A 218 -23.17 2.06 3.53
N LEU A 219 -22.45 1.00 3.15
CA LEU A 219 -21.32 1.05 2.22
C LEU A 219 -21.60 0.22 0.96
N SER A 220 -22.80 0.36 0.39
CA SER A 220 -23.27 -0.43 -0.76
C SER A 220 -22.37 -0.35 -2.00
N LYS A 221 -21.57 0.71 -2.14
CA LYS A 221 -20.62 0.86 -3.28
C LYS A 221 -19.47 -0.15 -3.26
N TYR A 222 -19.20 -0.80 -2.13
CA TYR A 222 -18.09 -1.74 -2.01
C TYR A 222 -18.59 -3.17 -2.27
N PRO A 223 -17.93 -3.93 -3.17
CA PRO A 223 -18.41 -5.25 -3.55
C PRO A 223 -18.08 -6.31 -2.51
N ASN A 224 -16.99 -6.14 -1.75
CA ASN A 224 -16.45 -7.20 -0.92
C ASN A 224 -16.15 -6.76 0.53
N PHE A 225 -16.56 -7.56 1.51
CA PHE A 225 -16.33 -7.31 2.92
C PHE A 225 -15.72 -8.53 3.62
N ARG A 226 -14.73 -8.28 4.46
CA ARG A 226 -14.14 -9.30 5.34
C ARG A 226 -14.42 -8.93 6.78
N PHE A 227 -14.97 -9.82 7.60
CA PHE A 227 -15.02 -9.59 9.05
C PHE A 227 -13.92 -10.39 9.74
N ASN A 228 -13.12 -9.71 10.59
CA ASN A 228 -12.04 -10.28 11.40
C ASN A 228 -11.09 -11.21 10.63
N CYS A 229 -10.83 -10.88 9.37
CA CYS A 229 -9.86 -11.59 8.54
C CYS A 229 -9.33 -10.68 7.44
N ILE A 230 -8.19 -11.08 6.88
CA ILE A 230 -7.56 -10.40 5.76
C ILE A 230 -7.04 -11.43 4.75
N ASN A 231 -7.02 -11.04 3.47
CA ASN A 231 -6.45 -11.85 2.39
C ASN A 231 -7.10 -13.24 2.20
N ILE A 232 -8.36 -13.38 2.62
CA ILE A 232 -9.18 -14.56 2.34
C ILE A 232 -9.87 -14.36 0.98
N PRO A 233 -9.69 -15.26 0.00
CA PRO A 233 -10.35 -15.16 -1.31
C PRO A 233 -11.88 -15.19 -1.17
N PHE A 234 -12.58 -14.42 -2.00
CA PHE A 234 -14.06 -14.43 -2.02
C PHE A 234 -14.61 -15.57 -2.87
N GLU A 235 -15.77 -16.10 -2.49
CA GLU A 235 -16.53 -17.08 -3.28
C GLU A 235 -17.84 -16.44 -3.75
N VAL A 236 -17.91 -16.08 -5.04
CA VAL A 236 -18.97 -15.21 -5.59
C VAL A 236 -20.22 -15.98 -6.07
N ASN A 237 -20.17 -17.32 -6.08
CA ASN A 237 -21.16 -18.18 -6.72
C ASN A 237 -22.06 -18.97 -5.75
N THR A 238 -22.06 -18.62 -4.47
CA THR A 238 -22.79 -19.34 -3.43
C THR A 238 -23.54 -18.33 -2.55
N MET A 239 -24.85 -18.53 -2.35
CA MET A 239 -25.65 -17.65 -1.49
C MET A 239 -25.11 -17.66 -0.05
N VAL A 240 -24.84 -18.86 0.48
CA VAL A 240 -24.16 -19.09 1.75
C VAL A 240 -23.36 -20.37 1.63
N THR A 241 -22.09 -20.37 2.04
CA THR A 241 -21.28 -21.59 2.12
C THR A 241 -20.26 -21.52 3.25
N VAL A 242 -19.88 -22.68 3.76
CA VAL A 242 -18.82 -22.82 4.76
C VAL A 242 -17.70 -23.67 4.15
N LYS A 243 -16.49 -23.11 4.09
CA LYS A 243 -15.34 -23.79 3.50
C LYS A 243 -14.04 -23.38 4.17
N LYS A 244 -13.19 -24.35 4.49
CA LYS A 244 -11.88 -24.16 5.15
C LYS A 244 -11.98 -23.27 6.41
N SER A 245 -13.01 -23.48 7.23
CA SER A 245 -13.27 -22.72 8.48
C SER A 245 -13.69 -21.26 8.31
N PHE A 246 -14.10 -20.88 7.10
CA PHE A 246 -14.69 -19.57 6.79
C PHE A 246 -16.14 -19.72 6.32
N HIS A 247 -16.98 -18.80 6.78
CA HIS A 247 -18.32 -18.58 6.27
C HIS A 247 -18.25 -17.54 5.16
N TYR A 248 -18.96 -17.80 4.08
CA TYR A 248 -19.13 -16.92 2.94
C TYR A 248 -20.61 -16.71 2.72
N GLU A 249 -21.01 -15.47 2.43
CA GLU A 249 -22.38 -15.15 2.07
C GLU A 249 -22.44 -14.01 1.07
N VAL A 250 -23.51 -14.00 0.29
CA VAL A 250 -23.82 -12.91 -0.63
C VAL A 250 -25.10 -12.22 -0.17
N LEU A 251 -25.02 -10.91 0.09
CA LEU A 251 -26.16 -10.07 0.38
C LEU A 251 -26.57 -9.29 -0.86
N SER A 252 -27.88 -9.13 -1.05
CA SER A 252 -28.43 -8.21 -2.04
C SER A 252 -28.99 -6.99 -1.32
N THR A 253 -28.42 -5.81 -1.57
CA THR A 253 -28.90 -4.54 -1.00
C THR A 253 -29.19 -3.56 -2.13
N GLY A 254 -30.46 -3.22 -2.33
CA GLY A 254 -30.84 -2.26 -3.39
C GLY A 254 -30.59 -2.75 -4.83
N GLY A 255 -30.36 -4.05 -5.03
CA GLY A 255 -30.03 -4.64 -6.33
C GLY A 255 -28.54 -4.93 -6.51
N ASP A 256 -27.67 -4.32 -5.69
CA ASP A 256 -26.24 -4.60 -5.69
C ASP A 256 -25.93 -5.86 -4.88
N LEU A 257 -24.98 -6.66 -5.37
CA LEU A 257 -24.51 -7.87 -4.70
C LEU A 257 -23.23 -7.57 -3.93
N THR A 258 -23.24 -7.87 -2.65
CA THR A 258 -22.10 -7.73 -1.76
C THR A 258 -21.69 -9.09 -1.23
N THR A 259 -20.41 -9.45 -1.34
CA THR A 259 -19.88 -10.70 -0.79
C THR A 259 -19.23 -10.44 0.57
N ILE A 260 -19.57 -11.27 1.56
CA ILE A 260 -19.02 -11.21 2.91
C ILE A 260 -18.27 -12.52 3.21
N VAL A 261 -17.11 -12.43 3.85
CA VAL A 261 -16.39 -13.58 4.40
C VAL A 261 -15.97 -13.33 5.84
N PHE A 262 -16.10 -14.35 6.70
CA PHE A 262 -15.63 -14.28 8.09
C PHE A 262 -15.30 -15.67 8.65
N PRO A 263 -14.36 -15.77 9.62
CA PRO A 263 -14.00 -17.04 10.23
C PRO A 263 -15.12 -17.56 11.15
N ILE A 264 -15.34 -18.88 11.16
CA ILE A 264 -16.38 -19.53 11.99
C ILE A 264 -15.88 -19.76 13.43
N HIS A 265 -14.56 -19.75 13.60
CA HIS A 265 -13.91 -19.86 14.90
C HIS A 265 -13.12 -18.59 15.17
N ASN A 266 -13.23 -18.07 16.39
CA ASN A 266 -12.32 -17.04 16.86
C ASN A 266 -10.90 -17.59 16.77
N GLN A 267 -10.08 -17.04 15.87
CA GLN A 267 -8.66 -17.29 15.89
C GLN A 267 -8.08 -16.54 17.09
N SER A 268 -8.16 -17.16 18.26
CA SER A 268 -7.39 -16.78 19.44
C SER A 268 -5.93 -17.12 19.15
N SER A 269 -5.14 -16.08 18.85
CA SER A 269 -3.68 -16.12 18.86
C SER A 269 -3.20 -15.17 19.94
#